data_AF-A0A8T0AKV8-F1
#
_entry.id   AF-A0A8T0AKV8-F1
#
_cell.length_a   1.000
_cell.length_b   1.000
_cell.length_c   1.000
_cell.angle_alpha   90.00
_cell.angle_beta   90.00
_cell.angle_gamma   90.00
#
_symmetry.space_group_name_H-M   'P 1'
#
loop_
_entity.id
_entity.type
_entity.pdbx_description
1 polymer ?
#
loop_
_entity_poly.entity_id
_entity_poly.type
_entity_poly.pdbx_seq_one_letter_code
_entity_poly.pdbx_strand_id
1 'polypeptide(L)'
;MGNSENTFKNYDSTWEDEDYEDTTESFMLWGEDSRDTHAAEDMHKYRCTYRLIHSSDMREHTDSPQDENSPNLWFYQNKIPMNFDGMSIEEFHMYWFGDYDKLEHVHSYIQWLFPLDETGMNSPYKLSTRAIRMFRRDEAAKKRLLTSYRLMLDFYGTQLVDEKTGEVQRAVNWEERFANLNRNAHNNLRITRILKCLGLLGFRHYQAPLVHFFLVETLVKGTLPQIKQSVLDYFMFAVVDRLERKQLIKFALCYFEPKEKFVWCPSGVRIKFLKELKRAQTDQ
;
A
#
# COMPACT_ATOMS: atom_id res chain seq x y z
N MET A 1 30.78 3.71 9.50
CA MET A 1 29.78 4.52 10.25
C MET A 1 29.05 5.37 9.22
N GLY A 2 27.93 4.86 8.69
CA GLY A 2 27.17 5.56 7.65
C GLY A 2 26.13 6.48 8.30
N ASN A 3 26.08 7.73 7.87
CA ASN A 3 25.10 8.73 8.30
C ASN A 3 23.66 8.23 8.04
N SER A 4 22.97 7.78 9.09
CA SER A 4 21.51 7.59 9.11
C SER A 4 20.74 8.90 8.84
N GLU A 5 21.42 10.03 9.01
CA GLU A 5 20.98 11.39 8.71
C GLU A 5 20.58 11.57 7.22
N ASN A 6 21.13 10.74 6.32
CA ASN A 6 20.85 10.85 4.88
C ASN A 6 19.68 9.96 4.41
N THR A 7 19.31 8.90 5.14
CA THR A 7 18.33 7.92 4.63
C THR A 7 16.89 8.45 4.59
N PHE A 8 16.47 9.29 5.55
CA PHE A 8 15.14 9.90 5.49
C PHE A 8 14.99 10.91 4.35
N LYS A 9 15.98 11.80 4.17
CA LYS A 9 15.98 12.74 3.03
C LYS A 9 16.07 12.02 1.69
N ASN A 10 16.82 10.91 1.63
CA ASN A 10 16.99 10.16 0.39
C ASN A 10 15.74 9.37 -0.03
N TYR A 11 14.90 8.93 0.92
CA TYR A 11 13.81 7.99 0.61
C TYR A 11 12.42 8.42 1.10
N ASP A 12 12.27 9.50 1.86
CA ASP A 12 10.97 9.90 2.41
C ASP A 12 10.49 11.29 1.97
N SER A 13 9.84 11.32 0.80
CA SER A 13 9.21 12.50 0.21
C SER A 13 7.93 13.00 0.94
N THR A 14 7.65 12.50 2.15
CA THR A 14 6.46 12.88 2.92
C THR A 14 6.59 14.28 3.53
N TRP A 15 7.80 14.70 3.87
CA TRP A 15 8.07 15.92 4.65
C TRP A 15 8.76 17.03 3.84
N GLU A 16 8.84 16.91 2.51
CA GLU A 16 9.58 17.84 1.63
C GLU A 16 9.12 19.31 1.70
N ASP A 17 7.89 19.57 2.14
CA ASP A 17 7.34 20.94 2.23
C ASP A 17 7.53 21.59 3.61
N GLU A 18 8.17 20.88 4.56
CA GLU A 18 8.30 21.36 5.94
C GLU A 18 9.77 21.60 6.29
N ASP A 19 10.09 22.86 6.60
CA ASP A 19 11.40 23.25 7.10
C ASP A 19 11.57 22.77 8.54
N TYR A 20 12.33 21.68 8.73
CA TYR A 20 12.80 21.25 10.05
C TYR A 20 14.32 21.27 10.07
N GLU A 21 14.89 22.02 11.01
CA GLU A 21 16.30 21.91 11.36
C GLU A 21 16.52 20.61 12.14
N ASP A 22 17.31 19.70 11.57
CA ASP A 22 17.73 18.48 12.26
C ASP A 22 18.86 18.87 13.22
N THR A 23 18.51 19.21 14.46
CA THR A 23 19.51 19.64 15.46
C THR A 23 20.40 18.47 15.85
N THR A 24 21.71 18.68 15.75
CA THR A 24 22.79 17.72 16.02
C THR A 24 22.72 17.09 17.42
N GLU A 25 22.03 17.73 18.38
CA GLU A 25 21.79 17.18 19.73
C GLU A 25 20.87 15.93 19.74
N SER A 26 20.10 15.68 18.68
CA SER A 26 19.22 14.50 18.59
C SER A 26 19.99 13.19 18.35
N PHE A 27 21.28 13.26 18.00
CA PHE A 27 22.10 12.12 17.56
C PHE A 27 22.70 11.28 18.69
N MET A 28 22.84 11.83 19.90
CA MET A 28 23.61 11.16 20.96
C MET A 28 22.79 10.17 21.81
N LEU A 29 21.49 9.99 21.53
CA LEU A 29 20.57 9.41 22.52
C LEU A 29 19.90 8.06 22.17
N TRP A 30 20.10 7.45 21.00
CA TRP A 30 19.28 6.27 20.62
C TRP A 30 20.05 5.12 19.93
N GLY A 31 19.74 3.88 20.35
CA GLY A 31 20.36 2.61 19.94
C GLY A 31 19.83 2.00 18.64
N GLU A 32 20.25 0.75 18.37
CA GLU A 32 20.20 -0.07 17.13
C GLU A 32 18.91 -0.14 16.28
N ASP A 33 17.78 0.46 16.68
CA ASP A 33 16.53 0.37 15.93
C ASP A 33 16.57 1.29 14.69
N SER A 34 16.91 0.70 13.54
CA SER A 34 16.96 1.38 12.24
C SER A 34 15.69 1.11 11.44
N ARG A 35 15.17 2.16 10.77
CA ARG A 35 14.15 2.03 9.72
C ARG A 35 14.61 1.01 8.67
N ASP A 36 13.68 0.19 8.16
CA ASP A 36 13.94 -0.68 7.02
C ASP A 36 14.23 0.18 5.77
N THR A 37 15.49 0.19 5.34
CA THR A 37 15.94 1.00 4.21
C THR A 37 15.46 0.44 2.88
N HIS A 38 15.26 -0.87 2.77
CA HIS A 38 14.76 -1.52 1.57
C HIS A 38 13.28 -1.16 1.35
N ALA A 39 12.48 -1.23 2.43
CA ALA A 39 11.09 -0.79 2.41
C ALA A 39 10.97 0.70 2.05
N ALA A 40 11.79 1.53 2.68
CA ALA A 40 11.82 2.97 2.41
C ALA A 40 12.15 3.26 0.94
N GLU A 41 13.17 2.59 0.38
CA GLU A 41 13.58 2.74 -1.02
C GLU A 41 12.49 2.25 -1.99
N ASP A 42 11.87 1.09 -1.74
CA ASP A 42 10.79 0.55 -2.59
C ASP A 42 9.59 1.50 -2.64
N MET A 43 9.12 1.93 -1.47
CA MET A 43 7.99 2.85 -1.37
C MET A 43 8.32 4.22 -1.98
N HIS A 44 9.57 4.68 -1.87
CA HIS A 44 10.02 5.89 -2.54
C HIS A 44 9.94 5.77 -4.06
N LYS A 45 10.55 4.71 -4.62
CA LYS A 45 10.56 4.42 -6.06
C LYS A 45 9.14 4.36 -6.59
N TYR A 46 8.26 3.62 -5.92
CA TYR A 46 6.85 3.54 -6.24
C TYR A 46 6.18 4.92 -6.34
N ARG A 47 6.32 5.77 -5.32
CA ARG A 47 5.72 7.11 -5.32
C ARG A 47 6.31 8.02 -6.40
N CYS A 48 7.62 7.89 -6.68
CA CYS A 48 8.26 8.59 -7.80
C CYS A 48 7.68 8.15 -9.14
N THR A 49 7.53 6.85 -9.39
CA THR A 49 6.96 6.35 -10.63
C THR A 49 5.51 6.78 -10.80
N TYR A 50 4.71 6.72 -9.72
CA TYR A 50 3.34 7.26 -9.72
C TYR A 50 3.31 8.74 -10.16
N ARG A 51 4.19 9.60 -9.64
CA ARG A 51 4.27 11.03 -10.01
C ARG A 51 4.67 11.23 -11.47
N LEU A 52 5.61 10.45 -11.97
CA LEU A 52 6.03 10.49 -13.38
C LEU A 52 4.86 10.09 -14.30
N ILE A 53 4.17 9.00 -13.98
CA ILE A 53 2.99 8.55 -14.74
C ILE A 53 1.90 9.61 -14.70
N HIS A 54 1.57 10.14 -13.53
CA HIS A 54 0.51 11.14 -13.37
C HIS A 54 0.83 12.46 -14.09
N SER A 55 2.07 12.93 -14.02
CA SER A 55 2.49 14.13 -14.77
C SER A 55 2.49 13.91 -16.28
N SER A 56 2.81 12.70 -16.75
CA SER A 56 2.74 12.33 -18.17
C SER A 56 1.30 12.19 -18.69
N ASP A 57 0.36 11.75 -17.84
CA ASP A 57 -1.08 11.65 -18.17
C ASP A 57 -1.69 13.03 -18.45
N MET A 58 -1.16 14.07 -17.80
CA MET A 58 -1.57 15.47 -18.00
C MET A 58 -0.98 16.12 -19.27
N ARG A 59 0.05 15.51 -19.89
CA ARG A 59 0.67 16.01 -21.11
C ARG A 59 0.15 15.18 -22.28
N GLU A 60 -0.67 15.77 -23.15
CA GLU A 60 -1.15 15.11 -24.37
C GLU A 60 0.03 14.71 -25.26
N HIS A 61 0.49 13.47 -25.15
CA HIS A 61 1.50 12.91 -26.03
C HIS A 61 0.88 11.84 -26.94
N THR A 62 1.25 11.90 -28.22
CA THR A 62 0.99 10.86 -29.21
C THR A 62 1.77 9.61 -28.80
N ASP A 63 1.07 8.60 -28.30
CA ASP A 63 1.67 7.31 -27.93
C ASP A 63 2.41 6.69 -29.12
N SER A 64 3.64 6.21 -28.91
CA SER A 64 4.37 5.48 -29.94
C SER A 64 3.73 4.10 -30.19
N PRO A 65 3.70 3.59 -31.44
CA PRO A 65 3.07 2.31 -31.77
C PRO A 65 3.73 1.06 -31.12
N GLN A 66 4.90 1.23 -30.50
CA GLN A 66 5.66 0.12 -29.92
C GLN A 66 5.14 -0.33 -28.54
N ASP A 67 4.14 0.37 -27.99
CA ASP A 67 3.58 0.15 -26.64
C ASP A 67 2.20 -0.55 -26.69
N GLU A 68 1.90 -1.29 -27.77
CA GLU A 68 0.62 -1.97 -27.99
C GLU A 68 0.40 -3.19 -27.09
N ASN A 69 1.47 -3.84 -26.63
CA ASN A 69 1.36 -5.06 -25.84
C ASN A 69 1.03 -4.73 -24.38
N SER A 70 -0.24 -4.85 -24.00
CA SER A 70 -0.73 -4.63 -22.63
C SER A 70 -1.51 -5.82 -22.09
N PRO A 71 -0.87 -6.99 -21.83
CA PRO A 71 -1.58 -8.20 -21.41
C PRO A 71 -2.38 -8.03 -20.12
N ASN A 72 -1.87 -7.23 -19.18
CA ASN A 72 -2.59 -6.88 -17.96
C ASN A 72 -3.93 -6.19 -18.27
N LEU A 73 -3.94 -5.22 -19.19
CA LEU A 73 -5.17 -4.57 -19.62
C LEU A 73 -6.10 -5.54 -20.36
N TRP A 74 -5.55 -6.39 -21.23
CA TRP A 74 -6.35 -7.38 -21.96
C TRP A 74 -7.00 -8.41 -21.05
N PHE A 75 -6.32 -8.85 -20.00
CA PHE A 75 -6.88 -9.70 -18.96
C PHE A 75 -8.07 -9.01 -18.28
N TYR A 76 -7.92 -7.74 -17.90
CA TYR A 76 -9.00 -6.93 -17.35
C TYR A 76 -10.14 -6.63 -18.35
N GLN A 77 -9.84 -6.59 -19.64
CA GLN A 77 -10.83 -6.49 -20.71
C GLN A 77 -11.46 -7.84 -21.05
N ASN A 78 -11.11 -8.92 -20.33
CA ASN A 78 -11.57 -10.29 -20.58
C ASN A 78 -11.23 -10.81 -21.99
N LYS A 79 -10.18 -10.27 -22.62
CA LYS A 79 -9.73 -10.64 -23.97
C LYS A 79 -8.77 -11.82 -23.95
N ILE A 80 -8.01 -11.98 -22.86
CA ILE A 80 -7.10 -13.10 -22.65
C ILE A 80 -7.34 -13.70 -21.26
N PRO A 81 -7.15 -15.02 -21.10
CA PRO A 81 -7.12 -15.63 -19.79
C PRO A 81 -5.77 -15.39 -19.09
N MET A 82 -5.72 -15.75 -17.81
CA MET A 82 -4.48 -15.85 -17.06
C MET A 82 -3.61 -17.00 -17.61
N ASN A 83 -2.32 -16.73 -17.82
CA ASN A 83 -1.41 -17.68 -18.49
C ASN A 83 -1.25 -19.06 -17.82
N PHE A 84 -1.53 -19.22 -16.53
CA PHE A 84 -1.26 -20.49 -15.82
C PHE A 84 -2.44 -21.46 -15.82
N ASP A 85 -3.66 -20.96 -15.53
CA ASP A 85 -4.85 -21.79 -15.39
C ASP A 85 -5.83 -21.69 -16.57
N GLY A 86 -5.54 -20.82 -17.55
CA GLY A 86 -6.47 -20.55 -18.66
C GLY A 86 -7.77 -19.86 -18.21
N MET A 87 -7.79 -19.34 -16.99
CA MET A 87 -8.97 -18.74 -16.35
C MET A 87 -9.07 -17.25 -16.67
N SER A 88 -10.25 -16.81 -17.11
CA SER A 88 -10.58 -15.40 -17.27
C SER A 88 -10.77 -14.70 -15.92
N ILE A 89 -10.73 -13.36 -15.89
CA ILE A 89 -10.94 -12.61 -14.64
C ILE A 89 -12.36 -12.81 -14.09
N GLU A 90 -13.36 -12.98 -14.95
CA GLU A 90 -14.75 -13.23 -14.55
C GLU A 90 -14.90 -14.61 -13.90
N GLU A 91 -14.31 -15.65 -14.50
CA GLU A 91 -14.28 -16.99 -13.93
C GLU A 91 -13.52 -17.00 -12.60
N PHE A 92 -12.40 -16.26 -12.51
CA PHE A 92 -11.67 -16.12 -11.25
C PHE A 92 -12.57 -15.53 -10.16
N HIS A 93 -13.24 -14.41 -10.43
CA HIS A 93 -14.17 -13.80 -9.46
C HIS A 93 -15.30 -14.74 -9.06
N MET A 94 -15.81 -15.56 -9.99
CA MET A 94 -16.92 -16.46 -9.73
C MET A 94 -16.51 -17.70 -8.92
N TYR A 95 -15.36 -18.32 -9.24
CA TYR A 95 -14.96 -19.60 -8.65
C TYR A 95 -14.03 -19.49 -7.45
N TRP A 96 -13.34 -18.36 -7.26
CA TRP A 96 -12.39 -18.19 -6.15
C TRP A 96 -12.93 -17.37 -4.99
N PHE A 97 -14.06 -16.68 -5.17
CA PHE A 97 -14.68 -15.96 -4.06
C PHE A 97 -15.14 -16.95 -2.98
N GLY A 98 -14.63 -16.79 -1.76
CA GLY A 98 -14.86 -17.69 -0.64
C GLY A 98 -13.99 -18.97 -0.61
N ASP A 99 -13.19 -19.24 -1.66
CA ASP A 99 -12.25 -20.38 -1.67
C ASP A 99 -10.90 -19.97 -1.07
N TYR A 100 -10.89 -19.85 0.26
CA TYR A 100 -9.74 -19.33 0.99
C TYR A 100 -8.52 -20.24 0.93
N ASP A 101 -8.71 -21.56 0.81
CA ASP A 101 -7.61 -22.50 0.70
C ASP A 101 -6.85 -22.28 -0.62
N LYS A 102 -7.56 -22.13 -1.75
CA LYS A 102 -6.90 -21.80 -3.03
C LYS A 102 -6.21 -20.44 -2.98
N LEU A 103 -6.86 -19.42 -2.42
CA LEU A 103 -6.30 -18.08 -2.31
C LEU A 103 -5.02 -18.05 -1.45
N GLU A 104 -4.93 -18.88 -0.41
CA GLU A 104 -3.73 -18.98 0.40
C GLU A 104 -2.59 -19.65 -0.37
N HIS A 105 -2.83 -20.84 -0.92
CA HIS A 105 -1.78 -21.72 -1.43
C HIS A 105 -1.36 -21.46 -2.88
N VAL A 106 -2.21 -20.84 -3.71
CA VAL A 106 -1.82 -20.46 -5.07
C VAL A 106 -1.26 -19.04 -5.07
N HIS A 107 -0.03 -18.87 -5.54
CA HIS A 107 0.66 -17.57 -5.48
C HIS A 107 0.68 -16.82 -6.82
N SER A 108 0.41 -17.50 -7.94
CA SER A 108 0.54 -16.95 -9.31
C SER A 108 -0.52 -15.89 -9.64
N TYR A 109 -1.73 -16.01 -9.10
CA TYR A 109 -2.85 -15.15 -9.46
C TYR A 109 -2.65 -13.69 -9.08
N ILE A 110 -1.96 -13.41 -7.96
CA ILE A 110 -1.89 -12.07 -7.37
C ILE A 110 -1.23 -11.08 -8.34
N GLN A 111 -0.36 -11.57 -9.21
CA GLN A 111 0.36 -10.73 -10.15
C GLN A 111 -0.51 -10.21 -11.29
N TRP A 112 -1.42 -11.07 -11.77
CA TRP A 112 -2.44 -10.72 -12.76
C TRP A 112 -3.57 -9.90 -12.16
N LEU A 113 -3.98 -10.26 -10.95
CA LEU A 113 -5.10 -9.60 -10.27
C LEU A 113 -4.70 -8.20 -9.79
N PHE A 114 -3.45 -7.97 -9.42
CA PHE A 114 -2.96 -6.64 -9.02
C PHE A 114 -1.64 -6.33 -9.72
N PRO A 115 -1.66 -5.98 -11.02
CA PRO A 115 -0.44 -5.74 -11.78
C PRO A 115 0.28 -4.47 -11.30
N LEU A 116 1.61 -4.51 -11.31
CA LEU A 116 2.49 -3.38 -10.99
C LEU A 116 3.38 -3.03 -12.19
N ASP A 117 3.94 -1.83 -12.14
CA ASP A 117 4.94 -1.31 -13.07
C ASP A 117 6.38 -1.77 -12.74
N GLU A 118 6.54 -2.73 -11.83
CA GLU A 118 7.82 -3.30 -11.43
C GLU A 118 7.97 -4.73 -11.94
N THR A 119 9.19 -5.11 -12.32
CA THR A 119 9.53 -6.49 -12.66
C THR A 119 9.62 -7.32 -11.37
N GLY A 120 8.51 -7.90 -10.94
CA GLY A 120 8.51 -8.91 -9.88
C GLY A 120 9.06 -10.26 -10.35
N MET A 121 9.43 -11.12 -9.40
CA MET A 121 9.81 -12.51 -9.68
C MET A 121 8.59 -13.22 -10.30
N ASN A 122 8.70 -13.60 -11.58
CA ASN A 122 7.66 -14.23 -12.40
C ASN A 122 6.47 -13.35 -12.86
N SER A 123 6.56 -12.01 -12.83
CA SER A 123 5.51 -11.18 -13.46
C SER A 123 5.56 -11.37 -14.97
N PRO A 124 4.51 -11.92 -15.62
CA PRO A 124 4.60 -12.22 -17.05
C PRO A 124 4.73 -10.93 -17.87
N TYR A 125 4.19 -9.79 -17.39
CA TYR A 125 4.30 -8.49 -18.06
C TYR A 125 4.28 -7.31 -17.08
N LYS A 126 5.19 -6.34 -17.29
CA LYS A 126 5.22 -5.05 -16.59
C LYS A 126 4.01 -4.21 -17.00
N LEU A 127 3.33 -3.58 -16.03
CA LEU A 127 2.26 -2.64 -16.33
C LEU A 127 2.85 -1.36 -16.95
N SER A 128 2.55 -1.09 -18.22
CA SER A 128 3.07 0.09 -18.93
C SER A 128 2.30 1.37 -18.57
N THR A 129 2.93 2.52 -18.74
CA THR A 129 2.28 3.84 -18.54
C THR A 129 1.04 3.99 -19.42
N ARG A 130 1.10 3.56 -20.68
CA ARG A 130 -0.06 3.55 -21.60
C ARG A 130 -1.17 2.64 -21.09
N ALA A 131 -0.85 1.43 -20.64
CA ALA A 131 -1.83 0.50 -20.06
C ALA A 131 -2.55 1.11 -18.85
N ILE A 132 -1.82 1.82 -17.98
CA ILE A 132 -2.40 2.53 -16.82
C ILE A 132 -3.39 3.61 -17.27
N ARG A 133 -3.01 4.45 -18.25
CA ARG A 133 -3.90 5.49 -18.78
C ARG A 133 -5.17 4.91 -19.39
N MET A 134 -5.02 3.86 -20.19
CA MET A 134 -6.15 3.16 -20.80
C MET A 134 -7.05 2.51 -19.75
N PHE A 135 -6.46 1.83 -18.77
CA PHE A 135 -7.19 1.21 -17.66
C PHE A 135 -8.02 2.26 -16.89
N ARG A 136 -7.42 3.41 -16.57
CA ARG A 136 -8.10 4.51 -15.85
C ARG A 136 -9.29 5.11 -16.62
N ARG A 137 -9.42 4.86 -17.92
CA ARG A 137 -10.55 5.30 -18.76
C ARG A 137 -11.54 4.17 -19.05
N ASP A 138 -11.21 2.93 -18.69
CA ASP A 138 -12.02 1.74 -18.94
C ASP A 138 -12.85 1.40 -17.71
N GLU A 139 -14.12 1.79 -17.73
CA GLU A 139 -15.06 1.57 -16.61
C GLU A 139 -15.35 0.09 -16.36
N ALA A 140 -15.26 -0.78 -17.38
CA ALA A 140 -15.43 -2.21 -17.19
C ALA A 140 -14.22 -2.80 -16.45
N ALA A 141 -13.00 -2.43 -16.86
CA ALA A 141 -11.76 -2.83 -16.19
C ALA A 141 -11.74 -2.38 -14.72
N LYS A 142 -12.15 -1.14 -14.44
CA LYS A 142 -12.29 -0.60 -13.07
C LYS A 142 -13.26 -1.41 -12.22
N LYS A 143 -14.44 -1.74 -12.74
CA LYS A 143 -15.42 -2.59 -12.03
C LYS A 143 -14.83 -3.94 -11.66
N ARG A 144 -14.06 -4.55 -12.57
CA ARG A 144 -13.39 -5.82 -12.29
C ARG A 144 -12.30 -5.69 -11.23
N LEU A 145 -11.51 -4.61 -11.23
CA LEU A 145 -10.52 -4.40 -10.16
C LEU A 145 -11.20 -4.17 -8.80
N LEU A 146 -12.34 -3.49 -8.77
CA LEU A 146 -13.16 -3.37 -7.56
C LEU A 146 -13.64 -4.74 -7.08
N THR A 147 -14.11 -5.62 -7.98
CA THR A 147 -14.48 -7.00 -7.62
C THR A 147 -13.29 -7.79 -7.08
N SER A 148 -12.11 -7.68 -7.73
CA SER A 148 -10.85 -8.27 -7.25
C SER A 148 -10.49 -7.79 -5.85
N TYR A 149 -10.64 -6.49 -5.60
CA TYR A 149 -10.36 -5.86 -4.32
C TYR A 149 -11.30 -6.38 -3.23
N ARG A 150 -12.61 -6.44 -3.49
CA ARG A 150 -13.61 -7.01 -2.56
C ARG A 150 -13.30 -8.47 -2.22
N LEU A 151 -12.92 -9.28 -3.21
CA LEU A 151 -12.53 -10.67 -3.02
C LEU A 151 -11.33 -10.79 -2.08
N MET A 152 -10.28 -9.98 -2.29
CA MET A 152 -9.10 -10.01 -1.42
C MET A 152 -9.39 -9.45 -0.02
N LEU A 153 -10.24 -8.42 0.10
CA LEU A 153 -10.65 -7.93 1.41
C LEU A 153 -11.33 -9.04 2.21
N ASP A 154 -12.29 -9.75 1.61
CA ASP A 154 -13.00 -10.86 2.25
C ASP A 154 -12.03 -11.97 2.71
N PHE A 155 -11.07 -12.33 1.84
CA PHE A 155 -9.99 -13.26 2.17
C PHE A 155 -9.09 -12.79 3.33
N TYR A 156 -8.98 -11.48 3.55
CA TYR A 156 -8.25 -10.90 4.68
C TYR A 156 -9.11 -10.70 5.94
N GLY A 157 -10.39 -11.07 5.92
CA GLY A 157 -11.31 -10.85 7.05
C GLY A 157 -11.79 -9.41 7.15
N THR A 158 -11.81 -8.70 6.02
CA THR A 158 -12.18 -7.29 5.90
C THR A 158 -13.24 -7.12 4.81
N GLN A 159 -13.99 -6.01 4.84
CA GLN A 159 -15.00 -5.75 3.82
C GLN A 159 -15.10 -4.25 3.54
N LEU A 160 -15.33 -3.91 2.27
CA LEU A 160 -15.57 -2.54 1.81
C LEU A 160 -17.03 -2.17 2.07
N VAL A 161 -17.25 -1.15 2.92
CA VAL A 161 -18.59 -0.67 3.29
C VAL A 161 -19.05 0.50 2.45
N ASP A 162 -18.12 1.33 1.96
CA ASP A 162 -18.43 2.48 1.11
C ASP A 162 -17.44 2.56 -0.07
N GLU A 163 -17.98 2.41 -1.28
CA GLU A 163 -17.19 2.45 -2.52
C GLU A 163 -16.68 3.86 -2.88
N LYS A 164 -17.31 4.92 -2.38
CA LYS A 164 -16.92 6.30 -2.66
C LYS A 164 -15.82 6.76 -1.72
N THR A 165 -15.92 6.43 -0.43
CA THR A 165 -14.91 6.84 0.57
C THR A 165 -13.77 5.84 0.69
N GLY A 166 -14.01 4.57 0.32
CA GLY A 166 -13.05 3.49 0.54
C GLY A 166 -13.10 2.89 1.93
N GLU A 167 -14.07 3.28 2.76
CA GLU A 167 -14.18 2.81 4.14
C GLU A 167 -14.31 1.28 4.21
N VAL A 168 -13.53 0.68 5.11
CA VAL A 168 -13.51 -0.77 5.36
C VAL A 168 -13.77 -1.08 6.82
N GLN A 169 -14.31 -2.26 7.08
CA GLN A 169 -14.48 -2.80 8.44
C GLN A 169 -14.14 -4.28 8.47
N ARG A 170 -14.18 -4.90 9.67
CA ARG A 170 -14.07 -6.35 9.81
C ARG A 170 -15.22 -7.04 9.07
N ALA A 171 -14.90 -8.09 8.31
CA ALA A 171 -15.91 -8.97 7.72
C ALA A 171 -16.46 -9.94 8.78
N VAL A 172 -17.53 -10.66 8.45
CA VAL A 172 -18.16 -11.62 9.38
C VAL A 172 -17.21 -12.76 9.77
N ASN A 173 -16.34 -13.16 8.83
CA ASN A 173 -15.33 -14.22 8.97
C ASN A 173 -14.00 -13.75 9.59
N TRP A 174 -13.92 -12.51 10.14
CA TRP A 174 -12.64 -11.87 10.47
C TRP A 174 -11.73 -12.69 11.40
N GLU A 175 -12.29 -13.42 12.37
CA GLU A 175 -11.50 -14.16 13.37
C GLU A 175 -10.61 -15.22 12.70
N GLU A 176 -11.21 -16.05 11.86
CA GLU A 176 -10.50 -17.10 11.13
C GLU A 176 -9.47 -16.50 10.15
N ARG A 177 -9.89 -15.45 9.43
CA ARG A 177 -9.03 -14.82 8.41
C ARG A 177 -7.86 -14.04 9.02
N PHE A 178 -8.05 -13.43 10.19
CA PHE A 178 -6.98 -12.78 10.94
C PHE A 178 -6.00 -13.81 11.52
N ALA A 179 -6.49 -14.96 11.98
CA ALA A 179 -5.63 -16.06 12.38
C ALA A 179 -4.76 -16.55 11.20
N ASN A 180 -5.33 -16.64 10.00
CA ASN A 180 -4.58 -16.94 8.78
C ASN A 180 -3.52 -15.86 8.46
N LEU A 181 -3.89 -14.58 8.48
CA LEU A 181 -2.96 -13.49 8.22
C LEU A 181 -1.78 -13.48 9.20
N ASN A 182 -2.03 -13.79 10.47
CA ASN A 182 -0.96 -13.89 11.47
C ASN A 182 -0.03 -15.09 11.23
N ARG A 183 -0.52 -16.18 10.63
CA ARG A 183 0.33 -17.35 10.33
C ARG A 183 1.15 -17.17 9.05
N ASN A 184 0.65 -16.39 8.10
CA ASN A 184 1.14 -16.37 6.74
C ASN A 184 1.66 -14.99 6.32
N ALA A 185 2.90 -14.69 6.70
CA ALA A 185 3.54 -13.39 6.47
C ALA A 185 3.68 -13.00 4.98
N HIS A 186 3.64 -13.94 4.04
CA HIS A 186 3.67 -13.64 2.61
C HIS A 186 2.47 -12.80 2.16
N ASN A 187 1.35 -12.83 2.90
CA ASN A 187 0.20 -11.98 2.65
C ASN A 187 0.51 -10.49 2.85
N ASN A 188 1.53 -10.14 3.66
CA ASN A 188 1.99 -8.76 3.76
C ASN A 188 2.50 -8.22 2.42
N LEU A 189 3.23 -9.05 1.65
CA LEU A 189 3.69 -8.68 0.31
C LEU A 189 2.53 -8.56 -0.68
N ARG A 190 1.51 -9.42 -0.56
CA ARG A 190 0.29 -9.35 -1.38
C ARG A 190 -0.50 -8.06 -1.08
N ILE A 191 -0.65 -7.68 0.18
CA ILE A 191 -1.32 -6.43 0.59
C ILE A 191 -0.55 -5.20 0.09
N THR A 192 0.78 -5.17 0.24
CA THR A 192 1.62 -4.10 -0.33
C THR A 192 1.39 -3.97 -1.83
N ARG A 193 1.35 -5.09 -2.57
CA ARG A 193 1.07 -5.11 -4.01
C ARG A 193 -0.31 -4.55 -4.33
N ILE A 194 -1.35 -4.94 -3.58
CA ILE A 194 -2.71 -4.42 -3.74
C ILE A 194 -2.72 -2.90 -3.53
N LEU A 195 -2.13 -2.40 -2.44
CA LEU A 195 -2.05 -0.96 -2.15
C LEU A 195 -1.36 -0.19 -3.28
N LYS A 196 -0.20 -0.67 -3.77
CA LYS A 196 0.53 -0.04 -4.88
C LYS A 196 -0.33 0.00 -6.15
N CYS A 197 -0.99 -1.13 -6.48
CA CYS A 197 -1.85 -1.27 -7.64
C CYS A 197 -3.06 -0.33 -7.60
N LEU A 198 -3.73 -0.21 -6.45
CA LEU A 198 -4.86 0.71 -6.24
C LEU A 198 -4.45 2.16 -6.54
N GLY A 199 -3.28 2.61 -6.06
CA GLY A 199 -2.76 3.94 -6.36
C GLY A 199 -2.49 4.12 -7.86
N LEU A 200 -1.88 3.14 -8.53
CA LEU A 200 -1.58 3.22 -9.98
C LEU A 200 -2.84 3.25 -10.83
N LEU A 201 -3.83 2.42 -10.53
CA LEU A 201 -4.99 2.19 -11.41
C LEU A 201 -6.20 3.10 -11.13
N GLY A 202 -6.03 4.12 -10.27
CA GLY A 202 -7.02 5.18 -10.09
C GLY A 202 -7.95 5.00 -8.88
N PHE A 203 -7.59 4.14 -7.93
CA PHE A 203 -8.34 3.86 -6.69
C PHE A 203 -7.59 4.36 -5.45
N ARG A 204 -6.91 5.51 -5.56
CA ARG A 204 -6.07 6.06 -4.47
C ARG A 204 -6.83 6.26 -3.16
N HIS A 205 -8.12 6.59 -3.24
CA HIS A 205 -9.01 6.81 -2.10
C HIS A 205 -9.26 5.55 -1.27
N TYR A 206 -8.93 4.36 -1.79
CA TYR A 206 -9.02 3.11 -1.01
C TYR A 206 -7.76 2.83 -0.17
N GLN A 207 -6.64 3.51 -0.46
CA GLN A 207 -5.38 3.22 0.22
C GLN A 207 -5.44 3.63 1.69
N ALA A 208 -5.72 4.90 1.99
CA ALA A 208 -5.67 5.40 3.36
C ALA A 208 -6.66 4.72 4.32
N PRO A 209 -7.94 4.49 3.96
CA PRO A 209 -8.87 3.78 4.83
C PRO A 209 -8.42 2.35 5.16
N LEU A 210 -7.90 1.61 4.17
CA LEU A 210 -7.39 0.25 4.40
C LEU A 210 -6.16 0.25 5.31
N VAL A 211 -5.24 1.19 5.10
CA VAL A 211 -4.04 1.30 5.96
C VAL A 211 -4.42 1.71 7.38
N HIS A 212 -5.35 2.65 7.53
CA HIS A 212 -5.86 3.05 8.84
C HIS A 212 -6.50 1.87 9.58
N PHE A 213 -7.28 1.04 8.88
CA PHE A 213 -7.84 -0.18 9.44
C PHE A 213 -6.75 -1.10 10.01
N PHE A 214 -5.68 -1.39 9.24
CA PHE A 214 -4.59 -2.21 9.75
C PHE A 214 -3.81 -1.55 10.90
N LEU A 215 -3.65 -0.23 10.92
CA LEU A 215 -3.06 0.49 12.05
C LEU A 215 -3.90 0.32 13.32
N VAL A 216 -5.22 0.38 13.23
CA VAL A 216 -6.12 0.14 14.37
C VAL A 216 -5.98 -1.30 14.87
N GLU A 217 -6.05 -2.29 13.97
CA GLU A 217 -5.96 -3.71 14.34
C GLU A 217 -4.58 -4.10 14.91
N THR A 218 -3.51 -3.42 14.51
CA THR A 218 -2.14 -3.72 14.96
C THR A 218 -1.71 -2.93 16.21
N LEU A 219 -2.01 -1.64 16.28
CA LEU A 219 -1.52 -0.74 17.33
C LEU A 219 -2.52 -0.52 18.46
N VAL A 220 -3.83 -0.59 18.17
CA VAL A 220 -4.87 -0.31 19.18
C VAL A 220 -5.46 -1.60 19.71
N LYS A 221 -5.88 -2.50 18.84
CA LYS A 221 -6.56 -3.75 19.23
C LYS A 221 -5.62 -4.93 19.44
N GLY A 222 -4.42 -4.90 18.84
CA GLY A 222 -3.41 -5.95 18.98
C GLY A 222 -3.83 -7.31 18.39
N THR A 223 -4.78 -7.34 17.46
CA THR A 223 -5.31 -8.58 16.84
C THR A 223 -4.47 -9.07 15.67
N LEU A 224 -3.68 -8.18 15.04
CA LEU A 224 -2.83 -8.50 13.88
C LEU A 224 -1.35 -8.19 14.15
N PRO A 225 -0.72 -8.73 15.21
CA PRO A 225 0.64 -8.37 15.58
C PRO A 225 1.68 -8.69 14.48
N GLN A 226 1.45 -9.72 13.67
CA GLN A 226 2.39 -10.16 12.63
C GLN A 226 2.38 -9.29 11.37
N ILE A 227 1.40 -8.37 11.27
CA ILE A 227 1.30 -7.40 10.18
C ILE A 227 1.90 -6.04 10.58
N LYS A 228 2.11 -5.80 11.88
CA LYS A 228 2.52 -4.50 12.45
C LYS A 228 3.74 -3.90 11.73
N GLN A 229 4.79 -4.69 11.52
CA GLN A 229 6.00 -4.20 10.88
C GLN A 229 5.73 -3.75 9.44
N SER A 230 5.04 -4.56 8.63
CA SER A 230 4.70 -4.21 7.25
C SER A 230 3.76 -3.02 7.14
N VAL A 231 2.87 -2.83 8.11
CA VAL A 231 2.00 -1.63 8.15
C VAL A 231 2.84 -0.37 8.29
N LEU A 232 3.82 -0.42 9.21
CA LEU A 232 4.66 0.72 9.53
C LEU A 232 5.71 0.98 8.42
N ASP A 233 6.33 -0.06 7.88
CA ASP A 233 7.39 0.08 6.86
C ASP A 233 6.87 0.29 5.43
N TYR A 234 5.80 -0.41 5.06
CA TYR A 234 5.30 -0.44 3.68
C TYR A 234 3.94 0.25 3.56
N PHE A 235 2.92 -0.17 4.32
CA PHE A 235 1.54 0.18 3.98
C PHE A 235 1.26 1.68 4.11
N MET A 236 1.71 2.33 5.19
CA MET A 236 1.63 3.80 5.33
C MET A 236 2.28 4.52 4.15
N PHE A 237 3.41 3.99 3.67
CA PHE A 237 4.21 4.62 2.62
C PHE A 237 3.77 4.26 1.20
N ALA A 238 2.88 3.27 1.04
CA ALA A 238 2.20 2.97 -0.21
C ALA A 238 1.08 3.97 -0.53
N VAL A 239 0.54 4.69 0.46
CA VAL A 239 -0.46 5.74 0.23
C VAL A 239 0.16 6.87 -0.56
N VAL A 240 -0.36 7.16 -1.76
CA VAL A 240 0.23 8.18 -2.65
C VAL A 240 -0.10 9.59 -2.18
N ASP A 241 -1.29 9.81 -1.63
CA ASP A 241 -1.71 11.10 -1.10
C ASP A 241 -0.82 11.51 0.09
N ARG A 242 -0.20 12.68 -0.02
CA ARG A 242 0.77 13.16 0.96
C ARG A 242 0.10 13.51 2.29
N LEU A 243 -1.10 14.10 2.25
CA LEU A 243 -1.80 14.55 3.46
C LEU A 243 -2.33 13.36 4.24
N GLU A 244 -2.97 12.41 3.56
CA GLU A 244 -3.45 11.17 4.19
C GLU A 244 -2.28 10.37 4.80
N ARG A 245 -1.16 10.27 4.09
CA ARG A 245 0.04 9.60 4.60
C ARG A 245 0.58 10.25 5.89
N LYS A 246 0.63 11.59 5.96
CA LYS A 246 1.01 12.32 7.18
C LYS A 246 0.05 12.01 8.34
N GLN A 247 -1.26 11.97 8.07
CA GLN A 247 -2.26 11.64 9.08
C GLN A 247 -2.09 10.21 9.62
N LEU A 248 -1.80 9.24 8.76
CA LEU A 248 -1.52 7.85 9.15
C LEU A 248 -0.27 7.74 10.02
N ILE A 249 0.81 8.44 9.66
CA ILE A 249 2.05 8.47 10.47
C ILE A 249 1.80 9.11 11.83
N LYS A 250 1.01 10.21 11.89
CA LYS A 250 0.63 10.84 13.15
C LYS A 250 -0.20 9.88 14.01
N PHE A 251 -1.18 9.19 13.41
CA PHE A 251 -1.95 8.15 14.11
C PHE A 251 -1.03 7.05 14.65
N ALA A 252 -0.12 6.53 13.83
CA ALA A 252 0.81 5.49 14.24
C ALA A 252 1.67 5.95 15.42
N LEU A 253 2.21 7.18 15.39
CA LEU A 253 2.98 7.73 16.51
C LEU A 253 2.14 7.84 17.79
N CYS A 254 0.85 8.21 17.69
CA CYS A 254 -0.04 8.30 18.86
C CYS A 254 -0.21 6.97 19.60
N TYR A 255 -0.23 5.84 18.87
CA TYR A 255 -0.54 4.51 19.44
C TYR A 255 0.66 3.56 19.53
N PHE A 256 1.78 3.88 18.87
CA PHE A 256 2.98 3.06 18.94
C PHE A 256 3.69 3.25 20.29
N GLU A 257 4.07 2.16 20.95
CA GLU A 257 4.90 2.18 22.15
C GLU A 257 6.13 1.28 21.98
N PRO A 258 7.31 1.70 22.50
CA PRO A 258 7.59 3.00 23.13
C PRO A 258 7.80 4.12 22.10
N LYS A 259 7.38 5.37 22.42
CA LYS A 259 7.43 6.53 21.51
C LYS A 259 8.82 6.84 20.96
N GLU A 260 9.85 6.59 21.75
CA GLU A 260 11.25 6.91 21.43
C GLU A 260 11.79 6.04 20.30
N LYS A 261 11.22 4.84 20.14
CA LYS A 261 11.56 3.87 19.08
C LYS A 261 10.76 4.09 17.78
N PHE A 262 9.94 5.14 17.70
CA PHE A 262 9.21 5.42 16.47
C PHE A 262 10.15 6.02 15.41
N VAL A 263 10.43 5.25 14.35
CA VAL A 263 11.41 5.56 13.29
C VAL A 263 10.78 5.88 11.92
N TRP A 264 9.48 6.18 11.86
CA TRP A 264 8.78 6.43 10.60
C TRP A 264 8.48 7.91 10.33
N CYS A 265 9.10 8.82 11.08
CA CYS A 265 9.14 10.25 10.78
C CYS A 265 10.44 10.88 11.28
N PRO A 266 10.86 12.04 10.74
CA PRO A 266 12.00 12.79 11.25
C PRO A 266 11.89 13.11 12.75
N SER A 267 13.05 13.27 13.40
CA SER A 267 13.20 13.62 14.82
C SER A 267 12.40 14.89 15.19
N GLY A 268 12.59 15.97 14.43
CA GLY A 268 11.91 17.26 14.64
C GLY A 268 10.39 17.17 14.53
N VAL A 269 9.89 16.43 13.52
CA VAL A 269 8.46 16.14 13.33
C VAL A 269 7.91 15.36 14.52
N ARG A 270 8.62 14.29 14.94
CA ARG A 270 8.23 13.46 16.08
C ARG A 270 8.11 14.30 17.34
N ILE A 271 9.11 15.12 17.65
CA ILE A 271 9.12 15.99 18.84
C ILE A 271 7.97 16.99 18.80
N LYS A 272 7.72 17.61 17.65
CA LYS A 272 6.60 18.55 17.46
C LYS A 272 5.27 17.88 17.73
N PHE A 273 5.02 16.69 17.16
CA PHE A 273 3.79 15.95 17.39
C PHE A 273 3.64 15.48 18.84
N LEU A 274 4.70 15.00 19.48
CA LEU A 274 4.67 14.64 20.89
C LEU A 274 4.35 15.84 21.80
N LYS A 275 4.85 17.04 21.46
CA LYS A 275 4.48 18.29 22.17
C LYS A 275 3.00 18.64 21.96
N GLU A 276 2.49 18.53 20.74
CA GLU A 276 1.07 18.76 20.43
C GLU A 276 0.16 17.78 21.21
N LEU A 277 0.52 16.50 21.27
CA LEU A 277 -0.24 15.48 22.00
C LEU A 277 -0.28 15.76 23.50
N LYS A 278 0.85 16.14 24.10
CA LYS A 278 0.89 16.50 25.52
C LYS A 278 0.00 17.70 25.84
N ARG A 279 -0.01 18.72 24.98
CA ARG A 279 -0.89 19.90 25.15
C ARG A 279 -2.36 19.51 25.10
N ALA A 280 -2.77 18.73 24.10
CA ALA A 280 -4.15 18.26 23.96
C ALA A 280 -4.64 17.41 25.15
N GLN A 281 -3.73 16.71 25.85
CA GLN A 281 -4.04 15.94 27.07
C GLN A 281 -4.08 16.80 28.34
N THR A 282 -3.47 18.00 28.34
CA THR A 282 -3.44 18.91 29.49
C THR A 282 -4.63 19.89 29.47
N ASP A 283 -5.23 20.10 28.30
CA ASP A 283 -6.39 20.97 28.08
C ASP A 283 -7.76 20.24 28.24
N GLN A 284 -7.75 18.98 28.73
CA GLN A 284 -8.93 18.16 29.09
C GLN A 284 -9.01 17.95 30.59
#